data_AF-A0A819HRT4-F1
#
_entry.id   AF-A0A819HRT4-F1
#
_cell.length_a   1.000
_cell.length_b   1.000
_cell.length_c   1.000
_cell.angle_alpha   90.00
_cell.angle_beta   90.00
_cell.angle_gamma   90.00
#
_symmetry.space_group_name_H-M   'P 1'
#
loop_
_entity.id
_entity.type
_entity.pdbx_description
1 polymer ?
#
loop_
_entity_poly.entity_id
_entity_poly.type
_entity_poly.pdbx_seq_one_letter_code
_entity_poly.pdbx_strand_id
1 'polypeptide(L)'
;MQTIACLVIFTFSTCIIDGRSAAIGGCPRGKPMVYCLIDPCTTSTCPGDKSATCTANYCGGCNAIWTSANGKPAKCSTCPSGHGVVQCFVDPCKDKTCPKYPDAKCVANYCGGCNAEWFLANGQQVQCRTTASSS
;
A
#
# COMPACT_ATOMS: atom_id res chain seq x y z
N MET A 1 21.72 -26.79 29.48
CA MET A 1 20.64 -27.67 29.95
C MET A 1 19.63 -26.78 30.65
N GLN A 2 18.52 -26.42 29.99
CA GLN A 2 17.48 -25.58 30.58
C GLN A 2 16.55 -26.47 31.42
N THR A 3 16.43 -26.16 32.70
CA THR A 3 15.60 -26.92 33.65
C THR A 3 14.12 -26.54 33.44
N ILE A 4 13.31 -27.47 32.95
CA ILE A 4 11.85 -27.31 32.79
C ILE A 4 11.20 -27.59 34.14
N ALA A 5 10.64 -26.57 34.81
CA ALA A 5 9.83 -26.75 36.01
C ALA A 5 8.34 -26.67 35.64
N CYS A 6 7.74 -27.82 35.33
CA CYS A 6 6.28 -27.94 35.20
C CYS A 6 5.66 -28.16 36.60
N LEU A 7 5.06 -27.13 37.18
CA LEU A 7 4.21 -27.30 38.36
C LEU A 7 2.88 -27.91 37.91
N VAL A 8 2.69 -29.20 38.21
CA VAL A 8 1.45 -29.92 37.97
C VAL A 8 0.43 -29.50 39.03
N ILE A 9 -0.28 -28.39 38.79
CA ILE A 9 -1.47 -28.04 39.57
C ILE A 9 -2.67 -28.69 38.87
N PHE A 10 -3.36 -29.55 39.61
CA PHE A 10 -4.16 -30.70 39.16
C PHE A 10 -5.41 -30.45 38.27
N THR A 11 -5.57 -29.32 37.58
CA THR A 11 -6.65 -29.18 36.56
C THR A 11 -6.34 -28.35 35.32
N PHE A 12 -5.19 -27.68 35.20
CA PHE A 12 -4.78 -27.05 33.93
C PHE A 12 -3.26 -27.08 33.80
N SER A 13 -2.72 -27.80 32.82
CA SER A 13 -1.28 -27.78 32.51
C SER A 13 -0.89 -26.41 31.94
N THR A 14 -0.50 -25.48 32.80
CA THR A 14 0.15 -24.23 32.37
C THR A 14 1.67 -24.38 32.47
N CYS A 15 2.34 -24.50 31.33
CA CYS A 15 3.79 -24.35 31.25
C CYS A 15 4.12 -22.85 31.18
N ILE A 16 4.80 -22.30 32.20
CA ILE A 16 5.32 -20.93 32.15
C ILE A 16 6.65 -20.96 31.38
N ILE A 17 6.60 -20.57 30.10
CA ILE A 17 7.78 -20.23 29.32
C ILE A 17 7.95 -18.71 29.42
N ASP A 18 9.14 -18.26 29.84
CA ASP A 18 9.61 -16.86 29.85
C ASP A 18 8.83 -15.91 28.92
N GLY A 19 8.05 -15.01 29.51
CA GLY A 19 7.81 -13.64 29.01
C GLY A 19 7.26 -13.41 27.60
N ARG A 20 6.86 -14.43 26.84
CA ARG A 20 6.19 -14.27 25.54
C ARG A 20 4.82 -14.88 25.60
N SER A 21 3.88 -14.07 26.08
CA SER A 21 2.46 -14.25 25.86
C SER A 21 2.22 -14.47 24.37
N ALA A 22 2.04 -15.74 23.98
CA ALA A 22 1.33 -16.06 22.76
C ALA A 22 -0.05 -15.40 22.90
N ALA A 23 -0.32 -14.36 22.11
CA ALA A 23 -1.62 -13.72 22.07
C ALA A 23 -2.63 -14.72 21.50
N ILE A 24 -3.35 -15.38 22.39
CA ILE A 24 -4.54 -16.16 22.06
C ILE A 24 -5.61 -15.14 21.63
N GLY A 25 -5.78 -14.97 20.32
CA GLY A 25 -6.98 -14.43 19.69
C GLY A 25 -7.44 -13.02 20.07
N GLY A 26 -6.54 -12.04 20.19
CA GLY A 26 -6.91 -10.66 20.52
C GLY A 26 -6.11 -9.59 19.77
N CYS A 27 -6.70 -8.41 19.63
CA CYS A 27 -6.00 -7.25 19.07
C CYS A 27 -4.96 -6.68 20.06
N PRO A 28 -3.90 -6.02 19.56
CA PRO A 28 -2.92 -5.33 20.42
C PRO A 28 -3.57 -4.26 21.32
N ARG A 29 -2.92 -3.94 22.46
CA ARG A 29 -3.40 -2.86 23.35
C ARG A 29 -3.62 -1.56 22.58
N GLY A 30 -4.76 -0.91 22.84
CA GLY A 30 -5.15 0.34 22.19
C GLY A 30 -5.73 0.18 20.77
N LYS A 31 -5.82 -1.04 20.23
CA LYS A 31 -6.51 -1.32 18.97
C LYS A 31 -7.76 -2.17 19.23
N PRO A 32 -8.96 -1.56 19.31
CA PRO A 32 -10.18 -2.34 19.49
C PRO A 32 -10.44 -3.21 18.25
N MET A 33 -11.09 -4.35 18.44
CA MET A 33 -11.61 -5.13 17.32
C MET A 33 -12.81 -4.38 16.71
N VAL A 34 -12.85 -4.27 15.38
CA VAL A 34 -13.90 -3.58 14.63
C VAL A 34 -14.63 -4.60 13.75
N TYR A 35 -15.96 -4.57 13.79
CA TYR A 35 -16.80 -5.36 12.89
C TYR A 35 -17.13 -4.55 11.64
N CYS A 36 -16.66 -5.03 10.50
CA CYS A 36 -16.83 -4.37 9.21
C CYS A 36 -18.05 -4.94 8.51
N LEU A 37 -18.82 -4.08 7.83
CA LEU A 37 -19.92 -4.52 6.97
C LEU A 37 -19.40 -5.30 5.76
N ILE A 38 -18.24 -4.89 5.24
CA ILE A 38 -17.61 -5.45 4.04
C ILE A 38 -16.21 -5.92 4.42
N ASP A 39 -15.82 -7.11 3.97
CA ASP A 39 -14.45 -7.60 4.13
C ASP A 39 -13.48 -6.67 3.37
N PRO A 40 -12.48 -6.05 4.05
CA PRO A 40 -11.58 -5.11 3.41
C PRO A 40 -10.78 -5.70 2.23
N CYS A 41 -10.57 -7.02 2.20
CA CYS A 41 -9.91 -7.69 1.08
C CYS A 41 -10.81 -7.83 -0.16
N THR A 42 -12.13 -7.71 -0.02
CA THR A 42 -13.05 -7.77 -1.18
C THR A 42 -13.20 -6.43 -1.89
N THR A 43 -12.95 -5.32 -1.18
CA THR A 43 -13.09 -3.95 -1.70
C THR A 43 -11.74 -3.28 -2.02
N SER A 44 -10.61 -3.95 -1.79
CA SER A 44 -9.28 -3.41 -2.05
C SER A 44 -8.56 -4.19 -3.15
N THR A 45 -7.56 -3.55 -3.78
CA THR A 45 -6.75 -4.17 -4.82
C THR A 45 -5.27 -3.81 -4.68
N CYS A 46 -4.39 -4.68 -5.19
CA CYS A 46 -2.95 -4.47 -5.19
C CYS A 46 -2.41 -4.48 -6.63
N PRO A 47 -2.61 -3.40 -7.41
CA PRO A 47 -2.25 -3.40 -8.83
C PRO A 47 -0.75 -3.51 -9.08
N GLY A 48 0.10 -3.03 -8.16
CA GLY A 48 1.56 -3.09 -8.26
C GLY A 48 2.19 -4.46 -7.96
N ASP A 49 1.46 -5.41 -7.36
CA ASP A 49 1.93 -6.79 -7.15
C ASP A 49 0.78 -7.79 -7.32
N LYS A 50 0.71 -8.40 -8.51
CA LYS A 50 -0.34 -9.38 -8.86
C LYS A 50 -0.21 -10.71 -8.11
N SER A 51 0.95 -10.98 -7.51
CA SER A 51 1.19 -12.19 -6.71
C SER A 51 0.84 -11.98 -5.23
N ALA A 52 0.48 -10.76 -4.85
CA ALA A 52 0.20 -10.44 -3.46
C ALA A 52 -1.09 -11.11 -2.97
N THR A 53 -1.02 -11.64 -1.75
CA THR A 53 -2.17 -12.20 -1.02
C THR A 53 -2.67 -11.17 -0.01
N CYS A 54 -4.00 -11.04 0.10
CA CYS A 54 -4.63 -10.15 1.07
C CYS A 54 -5.03 -10.90 2.34
N THR A 55 -4.77 -10.29 3.49
CA THR A 55 -5.27 -10.71 4.79
C THR A 55 -6.05 -9.57 5.43
N ALA A 56 -7.28 -9.85 5.83
CA ALA A 56 -8.11 -8.88 6.55
C ALA A 56 -7.59 -8.67 7.98
N ASN A 57 -7.47 -7.42 8.39
CA ASN A 57 -7.11 -7.03 9.75
C ASN A 57 -8.16 -6.09 10.33
N TYR A 58 -8.89 -6.63 11.30
CA TYR A 58 -10.01 -5.98 12.01
C TYR A 58 -9.58 -5.20 13.25
N CYS A 59 -8.28 -5.14 13.57
CA CYS A 59 -7.76 -4.45 14.75
C CYS A 59 -7.52 -2.97 14.46
N GLY A 60 -8.30 -2.11 15.12
CA GLY A 60 -8.27 -0.66 14.97
C GLY A 60 -8.92 -0.14 13.68
N GLY A 61 -9.61 -1.01 12.92
CA GLY A 61 -10.31 -0.65 11.68
C GLY A 61 -10.45 -1.83 10.72
N CYS A 62 -10.98 -1.55 9.52
CA CYS A 62 -11.16 -2.51 8.42
C CYS A 62 -9.98 -2.41 7.44
N ASN A 63 -8.89 -3.12 7.73
CA ASN A 63 -7.65 -2.95 6.98
C ASN A 63 -7.38 -4.16 6.08
N ALA A 64 -7.00 -3.90 4.83
CA ALA A 64 -6.50 -4.91 3.91
C ALA A 64 -4.96 -4.93 3.98
N ILE A 65 -4.38 -6.04 4.43
CA ILE A 65 -2.94 -6.20 4.52
C ILE A 65 -2.47 -7.06 3.36
N TRP A 66 -1.66 -6.48 2.47
CA TRP A 66 -1.16 -7.17 1.28
C TRP A 66 0.27 -7.67 1.49
N THR A 67 0.47 -8.96 1.26
CA THR A 67 1.77 -9.63 1.40
C THR A 67 2.17 -10.24 0.07
N SER A 68 3.35 -9.90 -0.42
CA SER A 68 3.93 -10.44 -1.66
C SER A 68 4.21 -11.94 -1.52
N ALA A 69 4.41 -12.65 -2.64
CA ALA A 69 4.78 -14.07 -2.64
C ALA A 69 6.05 -14.38 -1.82
N ASN A 70 6.94 -13.40 -1.66
CA ASN A 70 8.16 -13.52 -0.86
C ASN A 70 7.96 -13.28 0.64
N GLY A 71 6.72 -13.15 1.12
CA GLY A 71 6.40 -12.91 2.54
C GLY A 71 6.69 -11.49 3.03
N LYS A 72 7.02 -10.54 2.13
CA LYS A 72 7.25 -9.13 2.45
C LYS A 72 5.98 -8.29 2.22
N PRO A 73 5.86 -7.10 2.83
CA PRO A 73 4.79 -6.16 2.48
C PRO A 73 4.76 -5.91 0.97
N ALA A 74 3.59 -6.09 0.35
CA ALA A 74 3.44 -5.93 -1.08
C ALA A 74 3.55 -4.46 -1.50
N LYS A 75 4.18 -4.21 -2.65
CA LYS A 75 4.21 -2.89 -3.27
C LYS A 75 2.98 -2.73 -4.16
N CYS A 76 1.86 -2.34 -3.57
CA CYS A 76 0.59 -2.25 -4.29
C CYS A 76 0.46 -1.04 -5.22
N SER A 77 1.33 -0.04 -5.09
CA SER A 77 1.35 1.11 -6.00
C SER A 77 1.98 0.72 -7.33
N THR A 78 1.35 1.08 -8.45
CA THR A 78 1.97 1.03 -9.78
C THR A 78 2.96 2.17 -9.99
N CYS A 79 3.00 3.13 -9.06
CA CYS A 79 3.95 4.21 -9.11
C CYS A 79 5.32 3.79 -8.57
N PRO A 80 6.40 4.44 -9.05
CA PRO A 80 7.73 4.27 -8.51
C PRO A 80 7.77 4.43 -6.98
N SER A 81 8.70 3.69 -6.35
CA SER A 81 8.73 3.49 -4.90
C SER A 81 8.69 4.81 -4.12
N GLY A 82 7.62 4.99 -3.33
CA GLY A 82 7.40 6.17 -2.49
C GLY A 82 6.23 7.05 -2.92
N HIS A 83 5.73 6.91 -4.14
CA HIS A 83 4.62 7.71 -4.64
C HIS A 83 3.30 6.92 -4.62
N GLY A 84 2.24 7.53 -4.09
CA GLY A 84 0.87 7.07 -4.25
C GLY A 84 0.28 7.55 -5.57
N VAL A 85 -0.74 6.86 -6.06
CA VAL A 85 -1.60 7.36 -7.14
C VAL A 85 -2.52 8.43 -6.54
N VAL A 86 -2.59 9.60 -7.17
CA VAL A 86 -3.54 10.66 -6.78
C VAL A 86 -4.73 10.68 -7.74
N GLN A 87 -5.90 11.02 -7.21
CA GLN A 87 -7.11 11.25 -8.01
C GLN A 87 -7.21 12.76 -8.30
N CYS A 88 -6.97 13.15 -9.55
CA CYS A 88 -7.05 14.54 -9.98
C CYS A 88 -8.48 14.93 -10.33
N PHE A 89 -8.89 16.16 -10.01
CA PHE A 89 -10.18 16.70 -10.47
C PHE A 89 -10.24 16.88 -11.99
N VAL A 90 -9.10 17.16 -12.61
CA VAL A 90 -8.94 17.39 -14.04
C VAL A 90 -7.79 16.54 -14.56
N ASP A 91 -7.96 15.93 -15.73
CA ASP A 91 -6.88 15.21 -16.41
C ASP A 91 -5.68 16.17 -16.61
N PRO A 92 -4.47 15.83 -16.13
CA PRO A 92 -3.29 16.68 -16.26
C PRO A 92 -2.96 17.11 -17.70
N CYS A 93 -3.34 16.33 -18.70
CA CYS A 93 -3.14 16.61 -20.12
C CYS A 93 -4.28 17.41 -20.76
N LYS A 94 -5.42 17.57 -20.07
CA LYS A 94 -6.55 18.35 -20.57
C LYS A 94 -6.12 19.79 -20.79
N ASP A 95 -6.40 20.30 -21.98
CA ASP A 95 -6.15 21.69 -22.39
C ASP A 95 -4.68 22.15 -22.31
N LYS A 96 -3.73 21.21 -22.18
CA LYS A 96 -2.29 21.51 -22.21
C LYS A 96 -1.72 21.32 -23.60
N THR A 97 -0.77 22.17 -23.95
CA THR A 97 0.00 22.09 -25.20
C THR A 97 1.48 22.25 -24.93
N CYS A 98 2.32 21.78 -25.86
CA CYS A 98 3.76 21.94 -25.79
C CYS A 98 4.33 22.75 -26.95
N PRO A 99 4.41 24.09 -26.85
CA PRO A 99 4.87 24.93 -27.97
C PRO A 99 6.27 24.59 -28.48
N LYS A 100 7.16 24.15 -27.57
CA LYS A 100 8.53 23.76 -27.91
C LYS A 100 8.60 22.46 -28.73
N TYR A 101 7.63 21.57 -28.54
CA TYR A 101 7.54 20.26 -29.21
C TYR A 101 6.08 20.04 -29.62
N PRO A 102 5.62 20.68 -30.71
CA PRO A 102 4.20 20.64 -31.09
C PRO A 102 3.72 19.23 -31.43
N ASP A 103 4.62 18.36 -31.88
CA ASP A 103 4.32 16.96 -32.20
C ASP A 103 4.44 16.02 -30.98
N ALA A 104 4.77 16.54 -29.79
CA ALA A 104 4.88 15.71 -28.59
C ALA A 104 3.48 15.33 -28.08
N LYS A 105 3.31 14.04 -27.76
CA LYS A 105 2.12 13.52 -27.13
C LYS A 105 2.16 13.76 -25.62
N CYS A 106 1.07 14.30 -25.07
CA CYS A 106 0.89 14.38 -23.61
C CYS A 106 0.45 13.02 -23.05
N VAL A 107 1.03 12.63 -21.92
CA VAL A 107 0.67 11.45 -21.13
C VAL A 107 0.47 11.90 -19.69
N ALA A 108 -0.71 11.60 -19.13
CA ALA A 108 -1.03 11.91 -17.75
C ALA A 108 -0.30 10.96 -16.81
N ASN A 109 0.42 11.52 -15.83
CA ASN A 109 1.08 10.78 -14.77
C ASN A 109 0.47 11.19 -13.42
N TYR A 110 -0.22 10.22 -12.80
CA TYR A 110 -0.93 10.38 -11.52
C TYR A 110 -0.08 9.98 -10.30
N CYS A 111 1.20 9.68 -10.50
CA CYS A 111 2.11 9.28 -9.43
C CYS A 111 2.66 10.49 -8.70
N GLY A 112 2.34 10.59 -7.40
CA GLY A 112 2.82 11.68 -6.54
C GLY A 112 2.21 13.05 -6.86
N GLY A 113 1.31 13.15 -7.83
CA GLY A 113 0.70 14.40 -8.25
C GLY A 113 -0.02 14.29 -9.60
N CYS A 114 -0.61 15.40 -10.04
CA CYS A 114 -1.31 15.54 -11.31
C CYS A 114 -0.34 16.07 -12.38
N ASN A 115 0.49 15.17 -12.92
CA ASN A 115 1.61 15.55 -13.78
C ASN A 115 1.29 15.34 -15.26
N ALA A 116 1.72 16.27 -16.11
CA ALA A 116 1.65 16.15 -17.56
C ALA A 116 3.05 15.92 -18.11
N GLU A 117 3.27 14.74 -18.69
CA GLU A 117 4.53 14.35 -19.30
C GLU A 117 4.40 14.35 -20.82
N TRP A 118 5.48 14.69 -21.52
CA TRP A 118 5.47 14.90 -22.96
C TRP A 118 6.45 13.94 -23.63
N PHE A 119 6.00 13.23 -24.65
CA PHE A 119 6.79 12.22 -25.34
C PHE A 119 6.78 12.45 -26.84
N LEU A 120 7.95 12.39 -27.47
CA LEU A 120 8.09 12.40 -28.93
C LEU A 120 7.63 11.06 -29.53
N ALA A 121 7.46 11.01 -30.85
CA ALA A 121 7.05 9.80 -31.57
C ALA A 121 8.00 8.60 -31.36
N ASN A 122 9.28 8.85 -31.07
CA ASN A 122 10.28 7.82 -30.75
C ASN A 122 10.21 7.34 -29.28
N GLY A 123 9.26 7.84 -28.48
CA GLY A 123 9.11 7.51 -27.06
C GLY A 123 10.03 8.29 -26.12
N GLN A 124 10.83 9.23 -26.62
CA GLN A 124 11.68 10.07 -25.77
C GLN A 124 10.87 11.11 -25.01
N GLN A 125 11.00 11.14 -23.69
CA GLN A 125 10.40 12.17 -22.85
C GLN A 125 11.12 13.51 -23.06
N VAL A 126 10.34 14.58 -23.23
CA VAL A 126 10.83 15.96 -23.40
C VAL A 126 10.30 16.86 -22.29
N GLN A 127 11.13 17.83 -21.91
CA GLN A 127 10.74 18.83 -20.92
C GLN A 127 10.01 19.97 -21.62
N CYS A 128 8.72 20.04 -21.37
CA CYS A 128 7.86 21.06 -21.94
C CYS A 128 7.75 22.33 -21.09
N ARG A 129 8.47 22.41 -19.96
CA ARG A 129 8.41 23.56 -19.04
C ARG A 129 8.56 24.87 -19.81
N THR A 130 7.45 25.60 -19.98
CA THR A 130 7.47 27.05 -19.89
C THR A 130 7.66 27.37 -18.42
N THR A 131 8.53 28.33 -18.13
CA THR A 131 8.81 28.80 -16.78
C THR A 131 7.54 29.37 -16.14
N ALA A 132 6.75 28.52 -15.49
CA ALA A 132 5.68 28.91 -14.58
C ALA A 132 5.54 27.81 -13.53
N SER A 133 6.28 28.03 -12.45
CA SER A 133 6.39 27.19 -11.27
C SER A 133 5.04 27.01 -10.58
N SER A 134 4.89 25.83 -9.97
CA SER A 134 4.19 25.57 -8.70
C SER A 134 3.66 26.80 -7.95
N SER A 135 2.37 26.77 -7.62
CA SER A 135 1.77 27.50 -6.51
C SER A 135 1.03 26.50 -5.62
#